data_AF-A0A0F7X936-F1
#
_entry.id   AF-A0A0F7X936-F1
#
_cell.length_a   1.000
_cell.length_b   1.000
_cell.length_c   1.000
_cell.angle_alpha   90.00
_cell.angle_beta   90.00
_cell.angle_gamma   90.00
#
_symmetry.space_group_name_H-M   'P 1'
#
loop_
_entity.id
_entity.type
_entity.pdbx_description
1 polymer ?
#
loop_
_entity_poly.entity_id
_entity_poly.type
_entity_poly.pdbx_seq_one_letter_code
_entity_poly.pdbx_strand_id
1 'polypeptide(L)' 'MPFYVCLKVGLLLDPKIPYWEYFSENDTILYKVESYAMCFESILMYN' A
#
# COMPACT_ATOMS: atom_id res chain seq x y z
N MET A 1 -13.25 -2.34 -2.64
CA MET A 1 -12.74 -0.97 -2.87
C MET A 1 -11.43 -0.60 -2.16
N PRO A 2 -10.96 -1.20 -1.04
CA PRO A 2 -9.71 -0.75 -0.39
C PRO A 2 -8.42 -1.17 -1.10
N PHE A 3 -8.38 -2.34 -1.76
CA PHE A 3 -7.17 -2.88 -2.39
C PHE A 3 -6.52 -1.96 -3.44
N TYR A 4 -7.33 -1.27 -4.26
CA TYR A 4 -6.81 -0.40 -5.31
C TYR A 4 -6.18 0.90 -4.78
N VAL A 5 -6.71 1.42 -3.66
CA VAL A 5 -6.14 2.59 -2.97
C VAL A 5 -4.82 2.20 -2.31
N CYS A 6 -4.81 1.07 -1.60
CA CYS A 6 -3.61 0.47 -1.03
C CYS A 6 -2.53 0.27 -2.10
N LEU A 7 -2.86 -0.34 -3.23
CA LEU A 7 -1.94 -0.55 -4.35
C LEU A 7 -1.33 0.75 -4.87
N LYS A 8 -2.14 1.79 -5.08
CA LYS A 8 -1.66 3.10 -5.52
C LYS A 8 -0.72 3.75 -4.50
N VAL A 9 -1.08 3.71 -3.22
CA VAL A 9 -0.26 4.26 -2.14
C VAL A 9 1.07 3.50 -2.03
N GLY A 10 1.03 2.16 -2.13
CA GLY A 10 2.22 1.31 -2.18
C GLY A 10 3.14 1.65 -3.36
N LEU A 11 2.59 1.79 -4.56
CA LEU A 11 3.34 2.18 -5.76
C LEU A 11 3.96 3.59 -5.66
N LEU A 12 3.27 4.52 -4.98
CA LEU A 12 3.76 5.88 -4.77
C LEU A 12 4.87 5.94 -3.71
N LEU A 13 4.76 5.15 -2.64
CA LEU A 13 5.69 5.20 -1.50
C LEU A 13 6.91 4.31 -1.68
N ASP A 14 6.78 3.18 -2.38
CA ASP A 14 7.89 2.27 -2.66
C ASP A 14 7.90 1.83 -4.14
N PRO A 15 8.36 2.71 -5.05
CA PRO A 15 8.38 2.44 -6.49
C PRO A 15 9.38 1.34 -6.88
N LYS A 16 10.18 0.83 -5.93
CA LYS A 16 11.10 -0.28 -6.15
C LYS A 16 10.40 -1.63 -6.08
N ILE A 17 9.23 -1.72 -5.47
CA ILE A 17 8.43 -2.94 -5.45
C ILE A 17 7.72 -3.07 -6.81
N PRO A 18 8.03 -4.10 -7.61
CA PRO A 18 7.39 -4.30 -8.89
C PRO A 18 5.88 -4.55 -8.73
N TYR A 19 5.07 -4.00 -9.65
CA TYR A 19 3.62 -4.08 -9.54
C TYR A 19 3.06 -5.51 -9.49
N TRP A 20 3.75 -6.47 -10.09
CA TRP A 20 3.34 -7.88 -10.10
C TRP A 20 3.54 -8.55 -8.75
N GLU A 21 4.42 -8.03 -7.89
CA GLU A 21 4.64 -8.59 -6.55
C GLU A 21 3.45 -8.34 -5.61
N TYR A 22 2.62 -7.34 -5.88
CA TYR A 22 1.36 -7.12 -5.16
C TYR A 22 0.27 -8.15 -5.48
N PHE A 23 0.42 -8.90 -6.58
CA PHE A 23 -0.47 -10.01 -6.95
C PHE A 23 0.10 -11.37 -6.53
N SER A 24 1.33 -11.38 -6.03
CA SER A 24 1.92 -12.55 -5.40
C SER A 24 1.31 -12.70 -4.01
N GLU A 25 0.93 -13.92 -3.60
CA GLU A 25 0.43 -14.26 -2.25
C GLU A 25 1.54 -14.15 -1.17
N ASN A 26 2.41 -13.15 -1.29
CA ASN A 26 3.43 -12.86 -0.30
C ASN A 26 2.82 -11.95 0.77
N ASP A 27 2.37 -12.56 1.86
CA ASP A 27 1.75 -11.88 3.01
C ASP A 27 2.57 -10.65 3.46
N THR A 28 3.90 -10.74 3.40
CA THR A 28 4.82 -9.65 3.78
C THR A 28 4.59 -8.36 3.00
N ILE A 29 4.27 -8.46 1.71
CA ILE A 29 4.06 -7.29 0.85
C ILE A 29 2.68 -6.70 1.12
N LEU A 30 1.66 -7.54 1.27
CA LEU A 30 0.31 -7.11 1.61
C LEU A 30 0.30 -6.31 2.92
N TYR A 31 0.96 -6.81 3.97
CA TYR A 31 1.09 -6.12 5.26
C TYR A 31 1.77 -4.75 5.16
N LYS A 32 2.82 -4.62 4.31
CA LYS A 32 3.49 -3.33 4.10
C LYS A 32 2.55 -2.32 3.45
N VAL A 33 1.86 -2.72 2.39
CA VAL A 33 0.95 -1.84 1.66
C VAL A 33 -0.22 -1.39 2.53
N GLU A 34 -0.79 -2.29 3.32
CA GLU A 34 -1.85 -1.96 4.28
C GLU A 34 -1.34 -0.99 5.36
N SER A 35 -0.12 -1.19 5.87
CA SER A 35 0.50 -0.27 6.82
C SER A 35 0.68 1.15 6.26
N TYR A 36 1.06 1.25 4.99
CA TYR A 36 1.18 2.53 4.30
C TYR A 36 -0.16 3.22 4.08
N ALA A 37 -1.19 2.45 3.70
CA ALA A 37 -2.55 2.98 3.53
C ALA A 37 -3.09 3.52 4.86
N MET A 38 -2.91 2.80 5.96
CA MET A 38 -3.29 3.25 7.31
C MET A 38 -2.55 4.52 7.72
N CYS A 39 -1.23 4.59 7.48
CA CYS A 39 -0.43 5.78 7.74
C CYS A 39 -0.96 6.99 6.94
N PHE A 40 -1.26 6.80 5.67
CA PHE A 40 -1.81 7.86 4.81
C PHE A 40 -3.19 8.35 5.28
N GLU A 41 -4.10 7.44 5.64
CA GLU A 41 -5.41 7.81 6.19
C GLU A 41 -5.27 8.61 7.49
N SER A 42 -4.31 8.26 8.36
CA SER A 42 -4.04 9.05 9.56
C SER A 42 -3.58 10.47 9.21
N ILE A 43 -2.66 10.65 8.25
CA ILE A 43 -2.18 11.96 7.82
C ILE A 43 -3.32 12.83 7.26
N LEU A 44 -4.27 12.22 6.53
CA LEU A 44 -5.43 12.91 6.00
C LEU A 44 -6.44 13.31 7.07
N MET A 45 -6.57 12.56 8.18
CA MET A 45 -7.46 12.93 9.29
C MET A 45 -6.87 14.02 10.20
N TYR A 46 -5.55 14.19 10.21
CA TYR A 46 -4.85 15.22 10.97
C TYR A 46 -4.74 16.58 10.25
N ASN A 47 -5.11 16.65 8.96
CA ASN A 47 -5.27 17.89 8.20
C ASN A 47 -6.76 18.23 8.04
#